data_AF-A0A7Y6DL88-F1
#
_entry.id   AF-A0A7Y6DL88-F1
#
_cell.length_a   1.000
_cell.length_b   1.000
_cell.length_c   1.000
_cell.angle_alpha   90.00
_cell.angle_beta   90.00
_cell.angle_gamma   90.00
#
_symmetry.space_group_name_H-M   'P 1'
#
loop_
_entity.id
_entity.type
_entity.pdbx_description
1 polymer ?
#
loop_
_entity_poly.entity_id
_entity_poly.type
_entity_poly.pdbx_seq_one_letter_code
_entity_poly.pdbx_strand_id
1 'polypeptide(L)' 'MYAALWRVLPGPWWVRLLILLVLVALVLFALVTWVFPWVDSLLGPQEGTVGP' A
#
# COMPACT_ATOMS: atom_id res chain seq x y z
N MET A 1 14.76 24.11 -12.94
CA MET A 1 14.39 22.73 -13.31
C MET A 1 13.99 21.81 -12.13
N TYR A 2 13.94 22.29 -10.87
CA TYR A 2 13.20 21.60 -9.77
C TYR A 2 11.80 22.19 -9.51
N ALA A 3 11.47 23.32 -10.14
CA ALA A 3 10.23 24.06 -9.91
C ALA A 3 8.96 23.37 -10.46
N ALA A 4 9.09 22.51 -11.47
CA ALA A 4 7.93 21.81 -12.04
C ALA A 4 7.35 20.78 -11.05
N LEU A 5 8.21 20.04 -10.35
CA LEU A 5 7.80 19.07 -9.35
C LEU A 5 7.18 19.73 -8.10
N TRP A 6 7.65 20.93 -7.75
CA TRP A 6 7.13 21.72 -6.62
C TRP A 6 5.83 22.48 -6.95
N ARG A 7 5.42 22.53 -8.22
CA ARG A 7 4.16 23.15 -8.65
C ARG A 7 3.01 22.16 -8.77
N VAL A 8 3.30 20.88 -8.99
CA VAL A 8 2.29 19.81 -9.09
C VAL A 8 1.76 19.38 -7.72
N LEU A 9 2.57 19.48 -6.66
CA LEU A 9 2.11 19.18 -5.31
C LEU A 9 1.57 20.46 -4.64
N PRO A 10 0.23 20.62 -4.50
CA PRO A 10 -0.36 21.76 -3.82
C PRO A 10 -0.05 21.69 -2.33
N GLY A 11 0.41 22.82 -1.77
CA GLY A 11 0.50 23.03 -0.34
C GLY A 11 1.90 22.88 0.28
N PRO A 12 2.02 23.32 1.56
CA PRO A 12 3.27 23.27 2.32
C PRO A 12 3.79 21.84 2.49
N TRP A 13 5.06 21.71 2.89
CA TRP A 13 5.76 20.42 2.96
C TRP A 13 5.01 19.32 3.75
N TRP A 14 4.24 19.69 4.78
CA TRP A 14 3.36 18.77 5.52
C TRP A 14 2.23 18.17 4.68
N VAL A 15 1.62 18.93 3.77
CA VAL A 15 0.53 18.43 2.91
C VAL A 15 1.05 17.34 1.98
N ARG A 16 2.27 17.50 1.49
CA ARG A 16 2.96 16.51 0.66
C ARG A 16 3.22 15.22 1.41
N LEU A 17 3.67 15.34 2.66
CA LEU A 17 3.90 14.21 3.55
C LEU A 17 2.59 13.46 3.81
N LEU A 18 1.49 14.18 4.05
CA LEU A 18 0.16 13.61 4.25
C LEU A 18 -0.32 12.87 2.99
N ILE A 19 -0.15 13.46 1.80
CA ILE A 19 -0.49 12.80 0.52
C ILE A 19 0.31 11.51 0.36
N LEU A 20 1.63 11.53 0.57
CA LEU A 20 2.47 10.33 0.47
C LEU A 20 2.04 9.26 1.46
N LEU A 21 1.72 9.65 2.70
CA LEU A 21 1.28 8.73 3.74
C LEU A 21 -0.06 8.08 3.38
N VAL A 22 -1.01 8.85 2.86
CA VAL A 22 -2.29 8.33 2.34
C VAL A 22 -2.07 7.38 1.17
N LEU A 23 -1.15 7.71 0.26
CA LEU A 23 -0.83 6.88 -0.91
C LEU A 23 -0.23 5.54 -0.47
N VAL A 24 0.69 5.55 0.49
CA VAL A 24 1.25 4.34 1.10
C VAL A 24 0.15 3.54 1.81
N ALA A 25 -0.71 4.20 2.60
CA ALA A 25 -1.81 3.54 3.28
C ALA A 25 -2.79 2.87 2.29
N LEU A 26 -3.09 3.53 1.17
CA LEU A 26 -3.91 2.97 0.09
C LEU A 26 -3.27 1.74 -0.54
N VAL A 27 -1.96 1.77 -0.79
CA VAL A 27 -1.22 0.63 -1.33
C VAL A 27 -1.24 -0.54 -0.35
N LEU A 28 -0.95 -0.30 0.93
CA LEU A 28 -1.02 -1.33 1.97
C LEU A 28 -2.43 -1.90 2.11
N PHE A 29 -3.46 -1.05 2.10
CA PHE A 29 -4.84 -1.45 2.15
C PHE A 29 -5.22 -2.33 0.95
N ALA A 30 -4.82 -1.94 -0.26
CA ALA A 30 -5.07 -2.71 -1.47
C ALA A 30 -4.33 -4.06 -1.45
N LEU A 31 -3.10 -4.08 -0.95
CA LEU A 31 -2.32 -5.30 -0.79
C LEU A 31 -3.00 -6.28 0.18
N VAL A 32 -3.45 -5.80 1.33
CA VAL A 32 -4.08 -6.66 2.34
C VAL A 32 -5.48 -7.12 1.92
N THR A 33 -6.28 -6.24 1.30
CA THR A 33 -7.68 -6.56 0.97
C THR A 33 -7.87 -7.29 -0.35
N TRP A 34 -6.99 -7.08 -1.34
CA TRP A 34 -7.12 -7.72 -2.65
C TRP A 34 -5.96 -8.66 -2.98
N VAL A 35 -4.72 -8.22 -2.79
CA VAL A 35 -3.56 -9.04 -3.21
C VAL A 35 -3.38 -10.23 -2.28
N PHE A 36 -3.56 -10.06 -0.97
CA PHE A 36 -3.38 -11.14 0.00
C PHE A 36 -4.38 -12.28 -0.21
N PRO A 37 -5.71 -12.04 -0.33
CA PRO A 37 -6.66 -13.13 -0.63
C PRO A 37 -6.42 -13.77 -1.98
N TRP A 38 -5.99 -12.98 -2.98
CA TRP A 38 -5.64 -13.53 -4.28
C TRP A 38 -4.44 -14.47 -4.19
N VAL A 39 -3.37 -14.08 -3.50
CA VAL A 39 -2.19 -14.92 -3.28
C VAL A 39 -2.53 -16.15 -2.44
N ASP A 40 -3.33 -16.00 -1.38
CA ASP A 40 -3.82 -17.10 -0.55
C ASP A 40 -4.58 -18.15 -1.38
N SER A 41 -5.42 -17.70 -2.31
CA SER A 41 -6.14 -18.57 -3.25
C SER A 41 -5.22 -19.37 -4.19
N LEU A 42 -4.04 -18.84 -4.50
CA LEU A 42 -3.06 -19.50 -5.36
C LEU A 42 -2.19 -20.51 -4.60
N LEU A 43 -1.90 -20.22 -3.34
CA LEU A 43 -1.06 -21.08 -2.49
C LEU A 43 -1.85 -22.25 -1.90
N GLY A 44 -3.18 -22.13 -1.79
CA GLY A 44 -4.05 -23.14 -1.19
C GLY A 44 -3.81 -23.28 0.32
N PRO A 45 -4.59 -24.12 1.02
CA PRO A 45 -4.40 -24.35 2.45
C PRO A 45 -2.96 -24.77 2.73
N GLN A 46 -2.19 -23.93 3.43
CA GLN A 46 -0.91 -24.33 3.98
C GLN A 46 -1.21 -25.17 5.22
N GLU A 47 -1.30 -26.48 5.02
CA GLU A 47 -1.54 -27.48 6.08
C GLU A 47 -0.61 -27.19 7.27
N GLY A 48 -1.16 -26.69 8.38
CA GLY A 48 -0.41 -26.55 9.62
C GLY A 48 -0.18 -27.94 10.21
N THR A 49 1.07 -28.39 10.31
CA THR A 49 1.49 -29.70 10.87
C THR A 49 1.23 -29.87 12.38
N VAL A 50 0.25 -29.18 12.96
CA VAL A 50 -0.28 -29.51 14.28
C VAL A 50 -1.48 -30.43 14.09
N GLY A 51 -1.17 -31.72 13.85
CA GLY A 51 -2.14 -32.79 14.02
C GLY A 51 -2.43 -33.00 15.51
N PRO A 52 -3.65 -33.41 15.89
CA PRO A 52 -3.86 -34.10 17.16
C PRO A 52 -3.11 -35.43 17.21
#